data_AF-A0A4Q3G1A9-F1
#
_entry.id   AF-A0A4Q3G1A9-F1
#
_cell.length_a   1.000
_cell.length_b   1.000
_cell.length_c   1.000
_cell.angle_alpha   90.00
_cell.angle_beta   90.00
_cell.angle_gamma   90.00
#
_symmetry.space_group_name_H-M   'P 1'
#
loop_
_entity.id
_entity.type
_entity.pdbx_description
1 polymer ?
#
loop_
_entity_poly.entity_id
_entity_poly.type
_entity_poly.pdbx_seq_one_letter_code
_entity_poly.pdbx_strand_id
1 'polypeptide(L)'
;MSVVELRKAVGKEPRLASVPPTAVLGRFLEAVGIADVVGDYATLKPGVDVSSAISPGGVEETLIRVLREEGPVLAWEKFQDACMARGINPVSFGIYVSKSPAISRLARGVYALVGEAVQPGVVEEIAAQVTASRKPAEWGWLPQGTLWFAIPLNTTVLTSGSVTVPSFIGEYAEGEWSAKLGGRNLVDTVKCGKGFAWGFKRALVNAGAEAGDILVLEFDPTSRSVGLHIGDDELVDHFEAGKPPSVDPDDASEV
;
A
#
# COMPACT_ATOMS: atom_id res chain seq x y z
N MET A 1 -13.83 23.10 -7.00
CA MET A 1 -13.97 21.83 -6.23
C MET A 1 -15.42 21.65 -5.81
N SER A 2 -15.94 20.42 -5.75
CA SER A 2 -17.30 20.21 -5.19
C SER A 2 -17.29 20.22 -3.66
N VAL A 3 -18.37 20.69 -3.03
CA VAL A 3 -18.51 20.70 -1.56
C VAL A 3 -18.63 19.27 -1.01
N VAL A 4 -19.09 18.32 -1.81
CA VAL A 4 -19.10 16.88 -1.48
C VAL A 4 -17.67 16.33 -1.40
N GLU A 5 -16.82 16.66 -2.37
CA GLU A 5 -15.40 16.29 -2.39
C GLU A 5 -14.65 16.92 -1.21
N LEU A 6 -14.91 18.20 -0.93
CA LEU A 6 -14.37 18.89 0.24
C LEU A 6 -14.77 18.17 1.54
N ARG A 7 -16.05 17.78 1.67
CA ARG A 7 -16.51 17.02 2.84
C ARG A 7 -15.75 15.70 3.00
N LYS A 8 -15.53 14.97 1.89
CA LYS A 8 -14.78 13.71 1.89
C LYS A 8 -13.33 13.92 2.33
N ALA A 9 -12.70 15.02 1.88
CA ALA A 9 -11.35 15.41 2.27
C ALA A 9 -11.26 15.78 3.76
N VAL A 10 -12.14 16.65 4.23
CA VAL A 10 -12.24 17.06 5.65
C VAL A 10 -12.49 15.85 6.56
N GLY A 11 -13.21 14.83 6.08
CA GLY A 11 -13.44 13.60 6.84
C GLY A 11 -12.21 12.76 7.16
N LYS A 12 -11.05 13.07 6.57
CA LYS A 12 -9.78 12.42 6.90
C LYS A 12 -9.08 13.02 8.12
N GLU A 13 -9.48 14.21 8.57
CA GLU A 13 -8.84 14.89 9.70
C GLU A 13 -9.19 14.21 11.03
N PRO A 14 -8.24 13.55 11.70
CA PRO A 14 -8.52 12.79 12.93
C PRO A 14 -8.91 13.67 14.11
N ARG A 15 -8.62 14.98 14.08
CA ARG A 15 -8.95 15.91 15.16
C ARG A 15 -10.42 16.37 15.14
N LEU A 16 -11.17 16.08 14.07
CA LEU A 16 -12.58 16.43 13.99
C LEU A 16 -13.44 15.37 14.68
N ALA A 17 -14.25 15.80 15.65
CA ALA A 17 -15.20 14.93 16.34
C ALA A 17 -16.31 14.41 15.42
N SER A 18 -16.69 15.18 14.39
CA SER A 18 -17.62 14.77 13.34
C SER A 18 -17.36 15.57 12.07
N VAL A 19 -17.68 14.97 10.92
CA VAL A 19 -17.54 15.63 9.61
C VAL A 19 -18.79 16.48 9.35
N PRO A 20 -18.66 17.83 9.22
CA PRO A 20 -19.82 18.68 9.02
C PRO A 20 -20.60 18.34 7.75
N PRO A 21 -21.94 18.56 7.72
CA PRO A 21 -22.74 18.43 6.49
C PRO A 21 -22.27 19.37 5.38
N THR A 22 -22.50 19.02 4.12
CA THR A 22 -22.10 19.82 2.95
C THR A 22 -22.66 21.25 3.00
N ALA A 23 -23.93 21.40 3.37
CA ALA A 23 -24.56 22.72 3.54
C ALA A 23 -23.85 23.60 4.57
N VAL A 24 -23.32 23.00 5.65
CA VAL A 24 -22.56 23.73 6.69
C VAL A 24 -21.19 24.12 6.16
N LEU A 25 -20.51 23.23 5.44
CA LEU A 25 -19.20 23.53 4.83
C LEU A 25 -19.30 24.65 3.79
N GLY A 26 -20.33 24.64 2.94
CA GLY A 26 -20.57 25.71 1.97
C GLY A 26 -20.76 27.07 2.66
N ARG A 27 -21.67 27.13 3.64
CA ARG A 27 -21.91 28.34 4.45
C ARG A 27 -20.65 28.81 5.18
N PHE A 28 -19.85 27.88 5.70
CA PHE A 28 -18.60 28.19 6.38
C PHE A 28 -17.59 28.85 5.45
N LEU A 29 -17.40 28.30 4.24
CA LEU A 29 -16.50 28.87 3.24
C LEU A 29 -16.88 30.30 2.85
N GLU A 30 -18.18 30.56 2.67
CA GLU A 30 -18.71 31.90 2.37
C GLU A 30 -18.51 32.85 3.57
N ALA A 31 -18.83 32.40 4.78
CA ALA A 31 -18.77 33.20 5.99
C ALA A 31 -17.33 33.61 6.38
N VAL A 32 -16.36 32.72 6.17
CA VAL A 32 -14.94 33.02 6.38
C VAL A 32 -14.35 33.82 5.21
N GLY A 33 -15.05 33.89 4.08
CA GLY A 33 -14.64 34.68 2.92
C GLY A 33 -13.49 34.08 2.12
N ILE A 34 -13.27 32.76 2.22
CA ILE A 34 -12.17 32.05 1.54
C ILE A 34 -12.57 31.63 0.12
N ALA A 35 -13.85 31.29 -0.09
CA ALA A 35 -14.34 30.81 -1.37
C ALA A 35 -15.73 31.38 -1.69
N ASP A 36 -16.01 31.52 -2.98
CA ASP A 36 -17.37 31.69 -3.50
C ASP A 36 -17.99 30.31 -3.71
N VAL A 37 -19.23 30.13 -3.22
CA VAL A 37 -19.98 28.89 -3.36
C VAL A 37 -21.16 29.12 -4.30
N VAL A 38 -21.18 28.37 -5.41
CA VAL A 38 -22.27 28.43 -6.40
C VAL A 38 -22.82 27.01 -6.56
N GLY A 39 -24.04 26.80 -6.08
CA GLY A 39 -24.63 25.47 -5.98
C GLY A 39 -23.78 24.55 -5.08
N ASP A 40 -23.32 23.44 -5.63
CA ASP A 40 -22.48 22.46 -4.94
C ASP A 40 -20.98 22.65 -5.18
N TYR A 41 -20.56 23.77 -5.76
CA TYR A 41 -19.17 24.03 -6.11
C TYR A 41 -18.61 25.22 -5.34
N ALA A 42 -17.40 25.04 -4.80
CA ALA A 42 -16.62 26.08 -4.16
C ALA A 42 -15.40 26.45 -5.03
N THR A 43 -15.17 27.75 -5.18
CA THR A 43 -14.02 28.33 -5.88
C THR A 43 -13.31 29.31 -4.96
N LEU A 44 -12.00 29.14 -4.77
CA LEU A 44 -11.21 30.09 -3.97
C LEU A 44 -11.33 31.50 -4.53
N LYS A 45 -11.50 32.48 -3.64
CA LYS A 45 -11.55 33.88 -4.06
C LYS A 45 -10.16 34.33 -4.55
N PRO A 46 -10.09 35.19 -5.57
CA PRO A 46 -8.84 35.78 -6.03
C PRO A 46 -8.10 36.48 -4.87
N GLY A 47 -6.79 36.23 -4.75
CA GLY A 47 -5.93 36.86 -3.73
C GLY A 47 -5.97 36.21 -2.35
N VAL A 48 -6.76 35.15 -2.14
CA VAL A 48 -6.68 34.36 -0.91
C VAL A 48 -5.47 33.44 -0.98
N ASP A 49 -4.50 33.66 -0.07
CA ASP A 49 -3.36 32.77 0.09
C ASP A 49 -3.61 31.76 1.21
N VAL A 50 -3.67 30.48 0.82
CA VAL A 50 -3.82 29.34 1.72
C VAL A 50 -2.51 28.59 1.95
N SER A 51 -1.39 29.08 1.44
CA SER A 51 -0.08 28.41 1.57
C SER A 51 0.34 28.23 3.04
N SER A 52 -0.02 29.19 3.90
CA SER A 52 0.23 29.14 5.35
C SER A 52 -0.58 28.08 6.10
N ALA A 53 -1.59 27.46 5.47
CA ALA A 53 -2.36 26.37 6.07
C ALA A 53 -1.57 25.05 6.14
N ILE A 54 -0.51 24.92 5.33
CA ILE A 54 0.37 23.76 5.32
C ILE A 54 1.65 24.12 6.07
N SER A 55 2.11 23.21 6.94
CA SER A 55 3.35 23.44 7.69
C SER A 55 4.56 23.45 6.74
N PRO A 56 5.36 24.55 6.70
CA PRO A 56 6.55 24.63 5.87
C PRO A 56 7.58 23.55 6.26
N GLY A 57 8.21 22.93 5.26
CA GLY A 57 9.15 21.83 5.44
C GLY A 57 8.51 20.51 5.89
N GLY A 58 7.17 20.44 5.93
CA GLY A 58 6.44 19.26 6.36
C GLY A 58 6.37 18.16 5.28
N VAL A 59 6.05 16.94 5.72
CA VAL A 59 5.80 15.81 4.80
C VAL A 59 4.63 16.14 3.86
N GLU A 60 3.55 16.73 4.38
CA GLU A 60 2.38 17.11 3.59
C GLU A 60 2.70 18.14 2.49
N GLU A 61 3.52 19.15 2.79
CA GLU A 61 4.00 20.09 1.77
C GLU A 61 4.73 19.36 0.64
N THR A 62 5.59 18.41 1.00
CA THR A 62 6.35 17.64 0.01
C THR A 62 5.44 16.74 -0.82
N LEU A 63 4.42 16.10 -0.23
CA LEU A 63 3.42 15.33 -0.97
C LEU A 63 2.70 16.18 -2.02
N ILE A 64 2.26 17.37 -1.62
CA ILE A 64 1.55 18.32 -2.50
C ILE A 64 2.47 18.82 -3.60
N ARG A 65 3.72 19.15 -3.26
CA ARG A 65 4.74 19.59 -4.22
C ARG A 65 5.00 18.53 -5.28
N VAL A 66 5.15 17.26 -4.89
CA VAL A 66 5.34 16.16 -5.83
C VAL A 66 4.17 16.04 -6.81
N LEU A 67 2.93 16.07 -6.33
CA LEU A 67 1.75 16.02 -7.21
C LEU A 67 1.62 17.26 -8.11
N ARG A 68 2.12 18.42 -7.70
CA ARG A 68 2.14 19.61 -8.57
C ARG A 68 3.23 19.53 -9.64
N GLU A 69 4.39 18.93 -9.31
CA GLU A 69 5.54 18.85 -10.21
C GLU A 69 5.43 17.67 -11.21
N GLU A 70 5.01 16.50 -10.74
CA GLU A 70 4.97 15.25 -11.53
C GLU A 70 3.65 15.02 -12.27
N GLY A 71 2.61 15.76 -11.88
CA GLY A 71 1.26 15.67 -12.43
C GLY A 71 0.20 15.45 -11.35
N PRO A 72 -1.01 16.03 -11.50
CA PRO A 72 -2.03 16.10 -10.45
C PRO A 72 -2.61 14.73 -10.05
N VAL A 73 -2.28 13.67 -10.79
CA VAL A 73 -2.67 12.28 -10.53
C VAL A 73 -1.46 11.37 -10.75
N LEU A 74 -1.16 10.52 -9.77
CA LEU A 74 -0.05 9.57 -9.82
C LEU A 74 -0.45 8.18 -9.32
N ALA A 75 0.21 7.15 -9.84
CA ALA A 75 0.22 5.82 -9.26
C ALA A 75 1.00 5.79 -7.94
N TRP A 76 0.66 4.87 -7.05
CA TRP A 76 1.28 4.72 -5.72
C TRP A 76 2.81 4.64 -5.78
N GLU A 77 3.34 3.77 -6.63
CA GLU A 77 4.79 3.51 -6.76
C GLU A 77 5.52 4.79 -7.19
N LYS A 78 5.13 5.37 -8.32
CA LYS A 78 5.70 6.64 -8.82
C LYS A 78 5.60 7.76 -7.78
N PHE A 79 4.48 7.83 -7.06
CA PHE A 79 4.29 8.85 -6.04
C PHE A 79 5.20 8.63 -4.82
N GLN A 80 5.33 7.38 -4.37
CA GLN A 80 6.18 7.00 -3.26
C GLN A 80 7.66 7.27 -3.60
N ASP A 81 8.11 6.85 -4.78
CA ASP A 81 9.50 7.02 -5.22
C ASP A 81 9.87 8.49 -5.32
N ALA A 82 9.00 9.32 -5.92
CA ALA A 82 9.21 10.76 -6.02
C ALA A 82 9.26 11.44 -4.64
N CYS A 83 8.51 10.95 -3.65
CA CYS A 83 8.54 11.45 -2.28
C CYS A 83 9.79 11.01 -1.52
N MET A 84 10.21 9.75 -1.70
CA MET A 84 11.43 9.21 -1.08
C MET A 84 12.69 9.88 -1.62
N ALA A 85 12.74 10.18 -2.92
CA ALA A 85 13.80 10.96 -3.54
C ALA A 85 13.95 12.38 -2.92
N ARG A 86 12.89 12.88 -2.27
CA ARG A 86 12.87 14.17 -1.56
C ARG A 86 13.06 14.00 -0.03
N GLY A 87 13.50 12.83 0.43
CA GLY A 87 13.88 12.57 1.81
C GLY A 87 12.75 12.10 2.73
N ILE A 88 11.56 11.78 2.20
CA ILE A 88 10.47 11.23 3.01
C ILE A 88 10.73 9.74 3.30
N ASN A 89 10.65 9.34 4.57
CA ASN A 89 10.64 7.93 4.95
C ASN A 89 9.38 7.22 4.41
N PRO A 90 9.47 6.01 3.81
CA PRO A 90 8.33 5.21 3.35
C PRO A 90 7.16 5.09 4.34
N VAL A 91 7.47 4.92 5.64
CA VAL A 91 6.45 4.82 6.70
C VAL A 91 5.71 6.15 6.86
N SER A 92 6.46 7.25 6.88
CA SER A 92 5.88 8.60 6.93
C SER A 92 5.05 8.89 5.69
N PHE A 93 5.50 8.50 4.50
CA PHE A 93 4.72 8.63 3.26
C PHE A 93 3.35 7.97 3.39
N GLY A 94 3.29 6.68 3.76
CA GLY A 94 2.02 5.96 3.88
C GLY A 94 1.07 6.53 4.94
N ILE A 95 1.62 6.98 6.08
CA ILE A 95 0.83 7.64 7.13
C ILE A 95 0.23 8.96 6.63
N TYR A 96 1.03 9.81 5.97
CA TYR A 96 0.57 11.11 5.54
C TYR A 96 -0.35 11.04 4.32
N VAL A 97 -0.11 10.14 3.36
CA VAL A 97 -1.00 9.94 2.20
C VAL A 97 -2.39 9.44 2.62
N SER A 98 -2.45 8.59 3.64
CA SER A 98 -3.74 8.07 4.14
C SER A 98 -4.54 9.11 4.93
N LYS A 99 -3.86 9.97 5.70
CA LYS A 99 -4.49 10.93 6.62
C LYS A 99 -4.62 12.35 6.07
N SER A 100 -3.83 12.73 5.07
CA SER A 100 -3.85 14.09 4.54
C SER A 100 -5.20 14.41 3.89
N PRO A 101 -5.85 15.53 4.28
CA PRO A 101 -7.05 16.02 3.62
C PRO A 101 -6.74 16.61 2.24
N ALA A 102 -5.48 16.96 1.94
CA ALA A 102 -5.09 17.47 0.62
C ALA A 102 -5.01 16.38 -0.45
N ILE A 103 -4.85 15.11 -0.06
CA ILE A 103 -4.68 13.98 -0.98
C ILE A 103 -5.98 13.18 -1.09
N SER A 104 -6.43 12.92 -2.31
CA SER A 104 -7.54 12.01 -2.61
C SER A 104 -7.04 10.71 -3.20
N ARG A 105 -7.77 9.63 -2.92
CA ARG A 105 -7.59 8.35 -3.62
C ARG A 105 -8.76 8.22 -4.60
N LEU A 106 -8.45 8.29 -5.90
CA LEU A 106 -9.45 8.27 -6.97
C LEU A 106 -9.81 6.84 -7.37
N ALA A 107 -8.83 5.95 -7.39
CA ALA A 107 -8.99 4.51 -7.61
C ALA A 107 -8.00 3.72 -6.72
N ARG A 108 -8.02 2.39 -6.78
CA ARG A 108 -6.99 1.60 -6.07
C ARG A 108 -5.61 1.87 -6.67
N GLY A 109 -4.67 2.30 -5.83
CA GLY A 109 -3.30 2.64 -6.25
C GLY A 109 -3.17 3.98 -6.97
N VAL A 110 -4.24 4.78 -7.09
CA VAL A 110 -4.22 6.06 -7.83
C VAL A 110 -4.57 7.21 -6.89
N TYR A 111 -3.67 8.18 -6.80
CA TYR A 111 -3.72 9.29 -5.84
C TYR A 111 -3.65 10.63 -6.57
N ALA A 112 -4.36 11.63 -6.05
CA ALA A 112 -4.45 12.95 -6.66
C ALA A 112 -4.54 14.06 -5.61
N LEU A 113 -4.27 15.29 -6.01
CA LEU A 113 -4.54 16.46 -5.17
C LEU A 113 -6.05 16.77 -5.19
N VAL A 114 -6.63 17.00 -4.02
CA VAL A 114 -8.06 17.36 -3.88
C VAL A 114 -8.31 18.71 -4.56
N GLY A 115 -9.38 18.77 -5.36
CA GLY A 115 -9.82 20.01 -6.00
C GLY A 115 -9.05 20.41 -7.27
N GLU A 116 -8.03 19.66 -7.68
CA GLU A 116 -7.39 19.82 -8.98
C GLU A 116 -8.26 19.24 -10.10
N ALA A 117 -8.22 19.88 -11.27
CA ALA A 117 -8.95 19.41 -12.43
C ALA A 117 -8.24 18.19 -13.02
N VAL A 118 -8.84 17.02 -12.83
CA VAL A 118 -8.36 15.77 -13.44
C VAL A 118 -9.06 15.58 -14.79
N GLN A 119 -8.26 15.38 -15.84
CA GLN A 119 -8.80 15.12 -17.17
C GLN A 119 -9.56 13.78 -17.19
N PRO A 120 -10.77 13.72 -17.80
CA PRO A 120 -11.48 12.46 -17.98
C PRO A 120 -10.62 11.44 -18.74
N GLY A 121 -10.55 10.20 -18.27
CA GLY A 121 -9.77 9.12 -18.90
C GLY A 121 -8.38 8.90 -18.30
N VAL A 122 -7.77 9.91 -17.67
CA VAL A 122 -6.42 9.76 -17.06
C VAL A 122 -6.45 8.83 -15.85
N VAL A 123 -7.51 8.90 -15.04
CA VAL A 123 -7.66 8.01 -13.88
C VAL A 123 -7.83 6.57 -14.34
N GLU A 124 -8.65 6.35 -15.36
CA GLU A 124 -8.92 5.05 -15.94
C GLU A 124 -7.68 4.46 -16.62
N GLU A 125 -6.90 5.28 -17.33
CA GLU A 125 -5.64 4.87 -17.96
C GLU A 125 -4.60 4.46 -16.91
N ILE A 126 -4.37 5.30 -15.90
CA ILE A 126 -3.43 4.98 -14.80
C ILE A 126 -3.94 3.79 -14.01
N ALA A 127 -5.25 3.71 -13.72
CA ALA A 127 -5.82 2.57 -13.01
C ALA A 127 -5.73 1.28 -13.83
N ALA A 128 -5.90 1.35 -15.15
CA ALA A 128 -5.72 0.23 -16.06
C ALA A 128 -4.25 -0.18 -16.12
N GLN A 129 -3.31 0.76 -16.14
CA GLN A 129 -1.88 0.46 -16.02
C GLN A 129 -1.56 -0.19 -14.67
N VAL A 130 -2.08 0.33 -13.56
CA VAL A 130 -1.94 -0.25 -12.21
C VAL A 130 -2.61 -1.63 -12.10
N THR A 131 -3.65 -1.89 -12.88
CA THR A 131 -4.40 -3.17 -12.89
C THR A 131 -3.85 -4.14 -13.93
N ALA A 132 -3.17 -3.66 -14.97
CA ALA A 132 -2.46 -4.48 -15.95
C ALA A 132 -1.05 -4.81 -15.46
N SER A 133 -0.46 -3.94 -14.64
CA SER A 133 0.71 -4.23 -13.80
C SER A 133 0.35 -5.01 -12.54
N ARG A 134 -0.95 -5.24 -12.27
CA ARG A 134 -1.32 -6.22 -11.26
C ARG A 134 -1.02 -7.61 -11.78
N LYS A 135 -0.12 -8.26 -11.06
CA LYS A 135 -0.08 -9.72 -10.98
C LYS A 135 -1.45 -10.26 -10.58
N PRO A 136 -1.78 -11.49 -11.00
CA PRO A 136 -3.00 -12.14 -10.57
C PRO A 136 -2.84 -12.59 -9.09
N ALA A 137 -3.88 -13.18 -8.52
CA ALA A 137 -4.21 -13.30 -7.09
C ALA A 137 -3.02 -13.29 -6.09
N GLU A 138 -3.12 -12.40 -5.09
CA GLU A 138 -2.17 -12.31 -3.96
C GLU A 138 -2.23 -13.55 -3.04
N TRP A 139 -3.14 -14.50 -3.30
CA TRP A 139 -3.38 -15.70 -2.48
C TRP A 139 -4.24 -16.73 -3.21
N GLY A 140 -4.16 -17.99 -2.78
CA GLY A 140 -4.97 -19.07 -3.34
C GLY A 140 -4.83 -20.38 -2.58
N TRP A 141 -5.50 -21.41 -3.11
CA TRP A 141 -5.40 -22.77 -2.60
C TRP A 141 -4.73 -23.66 -3.65
N LEU A 142 -3.70 -24.40 -3.25
CA LEU A 142 -3.17 -25.47 -4.08
C LEU A 142 -4.09 -26.70 -4.02
N PRO A 143 -4.07 -27.59 -5.04
CA PRO A 143 -4.94 -28.77 -5.11
C PRO A 143 -4.90 -29.70 -3.88
N GLN A 144 -3.81 -29.65 -3.10
CA GLN A 144 -3.60 -30.46 -1.91
C GLN A 144 -4.25 -29.87 -0.64
N GLY A 145 -4.93 -28.72 -0.74
CA GLY A 145 -5.52 -28.02 0.41
C GLY A 145 -4.51 -27.13 1.15
N THR A 146 -3.38 -26.83 0.51
CA THR A 146 -2.35 -25.91 1.01
C THR A 146 -2.74 -24.47 0.68
N LEU A 147 -2.80 -23.60 1.69
CA LEU A 147 -3.07 -22.18 1.50
C LEU A 147 -1.77 -21.48 1.12
N TRP A 148 -1.76 -20.69 0.06
CA TRP A 148 -0.61 -19.85 -0.27
C TRP A 148 -0.99 -18.38 -0.36
N PHE A 149 -0.05 -17.50 -0.03
CA PHE A 149 -0.19 -16.07 -0.27
C PHE A 149 1.12 -15.35 -0.53
N ALA A 150 1.08 -14.40 -1.45
CA ALA A 150 2.19 -13.61 -1.94
C ALA A 150 2.20 -12.22 -1.32
N ILE A 151 3.40 -11.73 -0.99
CA ILE A 151 3.60 -10.42 -0.39
C ILE A 151 4.80 -9.76 -1.05
N PRO A 152 4.67 -8.53 -1.57
CA PRO A 152 5.82 -7.79 -2.05
C PRO A 152 6.73 -7.41 -0.87
N LEU A 153 8.02 -7.69 -1.02
CA LEU A 153 9.06 -7.32 -0.09
C LEU A 153 9.41 -5.86 -0.28
N ASN A 154 9.09 -5.06 0.73
CA ASN A 154 9.53 -3.69 0.82
C ASN A 154 10.60 -3.56 1.92
N THR A 155 11.27 -2.41 1.98
CA THR A 155 12.33 -2.13 2.96
C THR A 155 11.86 -2.34 4.41
N THR A 156 10.57 -2.13 4.70
CA THR A 156 10.01 -2.36 6.04
C THR A 156 10.02 -3.84 6.38
N VAL A 157 9.52 -4.70 5.47
CA VAL A 157 9.49 -6.15 5.65
C VAL A 157 10.90 -6.72 5.80
N LEU A 158 11.84 -6.29 4.97
CA LEU A 158 13.24 -6.72 5.04
C LEU A 158 13.90 -6.33 6.39
N THR A 159 13.57 -5.15 6.91
CA THR A 159 14.16 -4.64 8.16
C THR A 159 13.54 -5.29 9.40
N SER A 160 12.21 -5.39 9.43
CA SER A 160 11.45 -5.87 10.59
C SER A 160 11.27 -7.38 10.62
N GLY A 161 11.34 -8.05 9.46
CA GLY A 161 11.05 -9.47 9.32
C GLY A 161 9.60 -9.83 9.66
N SER A 162 8.68 -8.88 9.44
CA SER A 162 7.27 -9.01 9.77
C SER A 162 6.39 -8.58 8.61
N VAL A 163 5.30 -9.27 8.38
CA VAL A 163 4.34 -8.97 7.30
C VAL A 163 2.92 -8.90 7.86
N THR A 164 2.09 -8.07 7.24
CA THR A 164 0.65 -8.04 7.55
C THR A 164 -0.03 -9.22 6.89
N VAL A 165 -0.88 -9.91 7.66
CA VAL A 165 -1.65 -11.05 7.19
C VAL A 165 -3.11 -10.60 7.05
N PRO A 166 -3.72 -10.73 5.85
CA PRO A 166 -5.14 -10.49 5.68
C PRO A 166 -5.97 -11.30 6.67
N SER A 167 -7.05 -10.73 7.22
CA SER A 167 -7.84 -11.36 8.29
C SER A 167 -8.34 -12.75 7.93
N PHE A 168 -8.77 -12.97 6.68
CA PHE A 168 -9.23 -14.27 6.22
C PHE A 168 -8.11 -15.32 6.17
N ILE A 169 -6.86 -14.92 5.89
CA ILE A 169 -5.69 -15.82 5.97
C ILE A 169 -5.35 -16.07 7.43
N GLY A 170 -5.46 -15.04 8.27
CA GLY A 170 -5.19 -15.12 9.71
C GLY A 170 -5.96 -16.23 10.39
N GLU A 171 -7.23 -16.46 10.03
CA GLU A 171 -8.06 -17.55 10.58
C GLU A 171 -7.48 -18.96 10.32
N TYR A 172 -6.78 -19.15 9.19
CA TYR A 172 -6.17 -20.45 8.82
C TYR A 172 -4.70 -20.54 9.23
N ALA A 173 -3.99 -19.41 9.17
CA ALA A 173 -2.55 -19.32 9.40
C ALA A 173 -2.20 -19.12 10.88
N GLU A 174 -3.16 -18.90 11.80
CA GLU A 174 -2.85 -18.63 13.21
C GLU A 174 -2.03 -19.77 13.86
N GLY A 175 -1.05 -19.37 14.67
CA GLY A 175 -0.18 -20.26 15.43
C GLY A 175 1.30 -20.19 15.03
N GLU A 176 2.05 -21.20 15.43
CA GLU A 176 3.48 -21.34 15.13
C GLU A 176 3.70 -22.40 14.06
N TRP A 177 4.60 -22.11 13.12
CA TRP A 177 4.88 -22.92 11.94
C TRP A 177 6.37 -23.14 11.80
N SER A 178 6.77 -24.36 11.44
CA SER A 178 8.16 -24.65 11.06
C SER A 178 8.44 -24.05 9.67
N ALA A 179 9.41 -23.15 9.59
CA ALA A 179 9.71 -22.46 8.34
C ALA A 179 10.66 -23.29 7.45
N LYS A 180 10.40 -23.31 6.14
CA LYS A 180 11.23 -23.98 5.14
C LYS A 180 11.60 -22.99 4.04
N LEU A 181 12.87 -22.91 3.66
CA LEU A 181 13.34 -22.09 2.53
C LEU A 181 14.12 -23.00 1.58
N GLY A 182 13.75 -23.05 0.30
CA GLY A 182 14.35 -23.99 -0.65
C GLY A 182 14.29 -25.44 -0.14
N GLY A 183 13.16 -25.82 0.46
CA GLY A 183 12.89 -27.13 1.10
C GLY A 183 13.78 -27.51 2.29
N ARG A 184 14.72 -26.66 2.71
CA ARG A 184 15.48 -26.85 3.94
C ARG A 184 14.70 -26.30 5.12
N ASN A 185 14.65 -27.06 6.22
CA ASN A 185 14.10 -26.56 7.47
C ASN A 185 14.99 -25.44 8.01
N LEU A 186 14.38 -24.30 8.29
CA LEU A 186 15.02 -23.23 9.04
C LEU A 186 14.95 -23.56 10.53
N VAL A 187 15.97 -23.12 11.28
CA VAL A 187 15.98 -23.24 12.75
C VAL A 187 14.91 -22.35 13.41
N ASP A 188 14.44 -21.32 12.69
CA ASP A 188 13.43 -20.39 13.21
C ASP A 188 12.01 -20.83 12.88
N THR A 189 11.06 -20.43 13.74
CA THR A 189 9.63 -20.60 13.50
C THR A 189 9.01 -19.31 12.97
N VAL A 190 8.03 -19.45 12.08
CA VAL A 190 7.14 -18.36 11.69
C VAL A 190 5.95 -18.36 12.65
N LYS A 191 5.70 -17.22 13.27
CA LYS A 191 4.52 -17.03 14.14
C LYS A 191 3.52 -16.17 13.41
N CYS A 192 2.26 -16.58 13.41
CA CYS A 192 1.15 -15.82 12.85
C CYS A 192 0.12 -15.55 13.94
N GLY A 193 -0.27 -14.30 14.11
CA GLY A 193 -1.28 -13.89 15.07
C GLY A 193 -1.53 -12.39 15.04
N LYS A 194 -2.68 -11.95 15.56
CA LYS A 194 -3.04 -10.52 15.65
C LYS A 194 -2.96 -9.75 14.31
N GLY A 195 -3.19 -10.43 13.18
CA GLY A 195 -3.11 -9.84 11.84
C GLY A 195 -1.69 -9.66 11.28
N PHE A 196 -0.69 -10.29 11.89
CA PHE A 196 0.71 -10.23 11.45
C PHE A 196 1.34 -11.62 11.46
N ALA A 197 2.38 -11.78 10.64
CA ALA A 197 3.31 -12.88 10.72
C ALA A 197 4.73 -12.35 10.96
N TRP A 198 5.51 -13.08 11.76
CA TRP A 198 6.87 -12.73 12.14
C TRP A 198 7.81 -13.92 12.00
N GLY A 199 9.11 -13.63 11.91
CA GLY A 199 10.17 -14.65 11.86
C GLY A 199 10.89 -14.71 10.52
N PHE A 200 10.61 -13.78 9.60
CA PHE A 200 11.16 -13.84 8.25
C PHE A 200 12.57 -13.25 8.13
N LYS A 201 13.01 -12.45 9.09
CA LYS A 201 14.25 -11.64 8.96
C LYS A 201 15.46 -12.48 8.54
N ARG A 202 15.75 -13.56 9.27
CA ARG A 202 16.92 -14.40 8.97
C ARG A 202 16.76 -15.16 7.66
N ALA A 203 15.55 -15.62 7.35
CA ALA A 203 15.24 -16.29 6.10
C ALA A 203 15.46 -15.36 4.89
N LEU A 204 14.96 -14.12 4.96
CA LEU A 204 15.10 -13.11 3.91
C LEU A 204 16.57 -12.73 3.69
N VAL A 205 17.34 -12.54 4.76
CA VAL A 205 18.78 -12.26 4.67
C VAL A 205 19.53 -13.44 4.05
N ASN A 206 19.25 -14.67 4.48
CA ASN A 206 19.92 -15.86 3.95
C ASN A 206 19.55 -16.14 2.49
N ALA A 207 18.38 -15.69 2.05
CA ALA A 207 17.93 -15.78 0.66
C ALA A 207 18.48 -14.68 -0.25
N GLY A 208 19.16 -13.67 0.31
CA GLY A 208 19.60 -12.49 -0.45
C GLY A 208 18.44 -11.62 -0.95
N ALA A 209 17.30 -11.62 -0.25
CA ALA A 209 16.10 -10.92 -0.70
C ALA A 209 16.29 -9.39 -0.71
N GLU A 210 15.83 -8.75 -1.78
CA GLU A 210 15.89 -7.32 -2.01
C GLU A 210 14.50 -6.67 -2.01
N ALA A 211 14.48 -5.33 -1.97
CA ALA A 211 13.21 -4.61 -2.07
C ALA A 211 12.72 -4.66 -3.52
N GLY A 212 11.49 -5.13 -3.72
CA GLY A 212 10.92 -5.40 -5.05
C GLY A 212 10.64 -6.88 -5.29
N ASP A 213 11.33 -7.77 -4.57
CA ASP A 213 11.06 -9.22 -4.61
C ASP A 213 9.67 -9.55 -4.06
N ILE A 214 9.17 -10.74 -4.38
CA ILE A 214 7.98 -11.33 -3.80
C ILE A 214 8.37 -12.47 -2.86
N LEU A 215 7.78 -12.45 -1.67
CA LEU A 215 7.72 -13.59 -0.77
C LEU A 215 6.37 -14.29 -0.90
N VAL A 216 6.37 -15.55 -1.33
CA VAL A 216 5.22 -16.45 -1.26
C VAL A 216 5.35 -17.33 -0.02
N LEU A 217 4.29 -17.34 0.78
CA LEU A 217 4.13 -18.18 1.96
C LEU A 217 3.16 -19.31 1.66
N GLU A 218 3.62 -20.54 1.78
CA GLU A 218 2.85 -21.76 1.50
C GLU A 218 2.60 -22.52 2.81
N PHE A 219 1.37 -22.50 3.31
CA PHE A 219 0.97 -23.12 4.58
C PHE A 219 0.44 -24.53 4.35
N ASP A 220 1.21 -25.53 4.78
CA ASP A 220 0.77 -26.92 4.84
C ASP A 220 0.24 -27.25 6.24
N PRO A 221 -1.08 -27.30 6.44
CA PRO A 221 -1.68 -27.57 7.74
C PRO A 221 -1.40 -29.00 8.23
N THR A 222 -1.09 -29.94 7.33
CA THR A 222 -0.84 -31.35 7.68
C THR A 222 0.51 -31.51 8.38
N SER A 223 1.56 -30.92 7.80
CA SER A 223 2.91 -30.95 8.37
C SER A 223 3.20 -29.82 9.35
N ARG A 224 2.27 -28.87 9.50
CA ARG A 224 2.44 -27.61 10.25
C ARG A 224 3.74 -26.88 9.87
N SER A 225 4.01 -26.86 8.57
CA SER A 225 5.15 -26.13 8.01
C SER A 225 4.70 -25.01 7.07
N VAL A 226 5.53 -23.98 6.99
CA VAL A 226 5.37 -22.89 6.02
C VAL A 226 6.56 -22.89 5.07
N GLY A 227 6.29 -23.09 3.78
CA GLY A 227 7.24 -22.90 2.70
C GLY A 227 7.41 -21.40 2.43
N LEU A 228 8.66 -20.95 2.42
CA LEU A 228 9.07 -19.61 2.03
C LEU A 228 9.67 -19.71 0.64
N HIS A 229 9.07 -19.00 -0.30
CA HIS A 229 9.56 -18.91 -1.68
C HIS A 229 9.80 -17.44 -1.99
N ILE A 230 10.98 -17.11 -2.51
CA ILE A 230 11.37 -15.73 -2.80
C ILE A 230 11.79 -15.67 -4.26
N GLY A 231 11.29 -14.67 -4.98
CA GLY A 231 11.54 -14.50 -6.40
C GLY A 231 10.89 -13.23 -6.91
N ASP A 232 10.72 -13.12 -8.22
CA ASP A 232 10.09 -11.98 -8.86
C ASP A 232 8.59 -12.22 -9.10
N ASP A 233 8.04 -11.48 -10.06
CA ASP A 233 6.70 -11.61 -10.61
C ASP A 233 6.31 -13.02 -11.00
N GLU A 234 7.22 -13.76 -11.63
CA GLU A 234 6.93 -15.06 -12.24
C GLU A 234 6.63 -16.12 -11.16
N LEU A 235 7.15 -15.93 -9.95
CA LEU A 235 6.90 -16.83 -8.83
C LEU A 235 5.40 -16.94 -8.49
N VAL A 236 4.65 -15.84 -8.56
CA VAL A 236 3.21 -15.86 -8.27
C VAL A 236 2.44 -16.65 -9.33
N ASP A 237 2.81 -16.47 -10.60
CA ASP A 237 2.18 -17.15 -11.74
C ASP A 237 2.30 -18.68 -11.62
N HIS A 238 3.43 -19.17 -11.10
CA HIS A 238 3.63 -20.60 -10.81
C HIS A 238 2.65 -21.14 -9.76
N PHE A 239 2.42 -20.39 -8.67
CA PHE A 239 1.49 -20.78 -7.61
C PHE A 239 0.04 -20.74 -8.07
N GLU A 240 -0.33 -19.75 -8.87
CA GLU A 240 -1.67 -19.64 -9.46
C GLU A 240 -1.98 -20.75 -10.45
N ALA A 241 -1.00 -21.15 -11.24
CA ALA A 241 -1.11 -22.31 -12.13
C ALA A 241 -1.21 -23.64 -11.36
N GLY A 242 -1.12 -23.62 -10.02
CA GLY A 242 -1.11 -24.82 -9.17
C GLY A 242 0.17 -25.64 -9.32
N LYS A 243 1.25 -25.02 -9.80
CA LYS A 243 2.55 -25.63 -10.07
C LYS A 243 3.65 -24.84 -9.36
N PRO A 244 3.68 -24.86 -8.01
CA PRO A 244 4.75 -24.20 -7.28
C PRO A 244 6.10 -24.73 -7.76
N PRO A 245 7.15 -23.88 -7.82
CA PRO A 245 8.47 -24.30 -8.25
C PRO A 245 8.92 -25.51 -7.40
N SER A 246 9.33 -26.58 -8.08
CA SER A 246 9.86 -27.76 -7.40
C SER A 246 11.12 -27.36 -6.66
N VAL A 247 11.16 -27.60 -5.36
CA VAL A 247 12.43 -27.53 -4.64
C VAL A 247 13.26 -28.72 -5.10
N ASP A 248 14.30 -28.48 -5.91
CA ASP A 248 15.28 -29.51 -6.21
C ASP A 248 16.13 -29.78 -4.96
N PRO A 249 16.17 -31.02 -4.45
CA PRO A 249 16.95 -31.37 -3.27
C PRO A 249 18.47 -31.37 -3.50
N ASP A 250 18.95 -31.20 -4.74
CA ASP A 250 20.36 -31.35 -5.13
C ASP A 250 21.21 -30.06 -5.03
N ASP A 251 20.63 -28.88 -4.79
CA ASP A 251 21.41 -27.65 -4.50
C ASP A 251 22.00 -27.63 -3.07
N ALA A 252 21.94 -28.75 -2.34
CA ALA A 252 22.47 -28.94 -0.99
C ALA A 252 23.98 -29.19 -0.92
N SER A 253 24.66 -29.26 -2.06
CA SER A 253 26.11 -29.47 -2.14
C SER A 253 26.81 -28.30 -2.81
N GLU A 254 27.00 -27.20 -2.09
CA GLU A 254 28.27 -26.49 -2.00
C GLU A 254 28.11 -25.19 -1.19
N VAL A 255 29.13 -24.92 -0.37
CA VAL A 255 29.38 -23.75 0.51
C VAL A 255 28.88 -23.85 1.95
#